data_AF-A0A937F315-F1
#
_entry.id   AF-A0A937F315-F1
#
_cell.length_a   1.000
_cell.length_b   1.000
_cell.length_c   1.000
_cell.angle_alpha   90.00
_cell.angle_beta   90.00
_cell.angle_gamma   90.00
#
_symmetry.space_group_name_H-M   'P 1'
#
loop_
_entity.id
_entity.type
_entity.pdbx_description
1 polymer ?
#
loop_
_entity_poly.entity_id
_entity_poly.type
_entity_poly.pdbx_seq_one_letter_code
_entity_poly.pdbx_strand_id
1 'polypeptide(L)' 'MNLTFYPWFERFPALESLRQFLRPKAIRLRQWWQTIRDRPAARSRIPVSFYLERYARFSASPVVAGATSQ' A
#
# COMPACT_ATOMS: atom_id res chain seq x y z
N MET A 1 1.02 -2.87 -19.34
CA MET A 1 0.13 -2.05 -18.49
C MET A 1 -0.01 -2.57 -17.05
N ASN A 2 -0.24 -3.87 -16.80
CA ASN A 2 -0.43 -4.41 -15.44
C ASN A 2 0.77 -4.27 -14.48
N LEU A 3 2.00 -4.39 -14.98
CA LEU A 3 3.22 -4.32 -14.15
C LEU A 3 3.53 -2.91 -13.65
N THR A 4 3.05 -1.86 -14.33
CA THR A 4 3.31 -0.46 -13.96
C THR A 4 2.60 -0.08 -12.65
N PHE A 5 1.45 -0.68 -12.37
CA PHE A 5 0.65 -0.38 -11.18
C PHE A 5 1.02 -1.23 -9.96
N TYR A 6 1.51 -2.46 -10.19
CA TYR A 6 1.80 -3.41 -9.11
C TYR A 6 2.72 -2.88 -7.99
N PRO A 7 3.82 -2.14 -8.28
CA PRO A 7 4.68 -1.55 -7.23
C PRO A 7 3.96 -0.55 -6.31
N TRP A 8 2.86 0.05 -6.78
CA TRP A 8 2.04 0.93 -5.95
C TRP A 8 1.24 0.14 -4.92
N PHE A 9 0.73 -1.03 -5.34
CA PHE A 9 0.00 -1.94 -4.48
C PHE A 9 0.90 -2.58 -3.42
N GLU A 10 2.16 -2.92 -3.72
CA GLU A 10 3.11 -3.49 -2.74
C GLU A 10 3.26 -2.69 -1.43
N ARG A 11 2.89 -1.40 -1.44
CA ARG A 11 2.94 -0.49 -0.30
C ARG A 11 1.78 -0.67 0.68
N PHE A 12 0.68 -1.30 0.29
CA PHE A 12 -0.53 -1.37 1.13
C PHE A 12 -0.28 -1.98 2.51
N PRO A 13 0.48 -3.08 2.67
CA PRO A 13 0.77 -3.62 3.99
C PRO A 13 1.50 -2.62 4.91
N ALA A 14 2.38 -1.78 4.36
CA ALA A 14 3.04 -0.73 5.13
C ALA A 14 2.07 0.39 5.52
N LEU A 15 1.13 0.75 4.63
CA LEU A 15 0.09 1.75 4.92
C LEU A 15 -0.92 1.25 5.97
N GLU A 16 -1.29 -0.03 5.94
CA GLU A 16 -2.12 -0.69 6.97
C GLU A 16 -1.45 -0.68 8.34
N SER A 17 -0.11 -0.77 8.37
CA SER A 17 0.66 -0.80 9.62
C SER A 17 0.87 0.59 10.20
N LEU A 18 1.01 1.61 9.35
CA LEU A 18 1.31 2.98 9.78
C LEU A 18 0.08 3.88 9.94
N ARG A 19 -1.07 3.50 9.36
CA ARG A 19 -2.34 4.25 9.44
C ARG A 19 -3.52 3.29 9.54
N GLN A 20 -4.70 3.80 9.92
CA GLN A 20 -5.98 3.09 9.85
C GLN A 20 -6.44 2.88 8.38
N PHE A 21 -5.52 2.56 7.49
CA PHE A 21 -5.83 2.28 6.09
C PHE A 21 -6.53 0.93 5.99
N LEU A 22 -7.77 0.96 5.50
CA LEU A 22 -8.52 -0.25 5.21
C LEU A 22 -8.36 -0.61 3.73
N ARG A 23 -7.83 -1.81 3.47
CA ARG A 23 -7.72 -2.31 2.09
C ARG A 23 -9.09 -2.36 1.42
N PRO A 24 -9.21 -1.98 0.14
CA PRO A 24 -10.46 -2.12 -0.58
C PRO A 24 -10.94 -3.58 -0.57
N LYS A 25 -12.20 -3.81 -0.18
CA LYS A 25 -12.83 -5.14 -0.19
C LYS A 25 -13.22 -5.62 -1.61
N ALA A 26 -12.71 -4.99 -2.66
CA ALA A 26 -12.97 -5.35 -4.05
C ALA A 26 -12.41 -6.74 -4.40
N ILE A 27 -13.29 -7.69 -4.72
CA ILE A 27 -12.93 -9.08 -5.07
C ILE A 27 -12.00 -9.12 -6.29
N ARG A 28 -12.33 -8.37 -7.35
CA ARG A 28 -11.51 -8.30 -8.57
C ARG A 28 -10.11 -7.78 -8.30
N LEU A 29 -9.96 -6.83 -7.38
CA LEU A 29 -8.65 -6.29 -7.01
C LEU A 29 -7.79 -7.35 -6.29
N ARG A 30 -8.39 -8.12 -5.38
CA ARG A 30 -7.70 -9.23 -4.70
C ARG A 30 -7.24 -10.30 -5.69
N GLN A 31 -8.11 -10.70 -6.62
CA GLN A 31 -7.81 -11.70 -7.65
C GLN A 31 -6.69 -11.23 -8.58
N TRP A 32 -6.77 -9.98 -9.04
CA TRP A 32 -5.73 -9.36 -9.86
C TRP A 32 -4.38 -9.33 -9.13
N TRP A 33 -4.38 -8.95 -7.85
CA TRP A 33 -3.17 -8.91 -7.05
C TRP A 33 -2.51 -10.28 -6.95
N GLN A 34 -3.27 -11.31 -6.55
CA GLN A 34 -2.77 -12.68 -6.43
C GLN A 34 -2.15 -13.14 -7.75
N THR A 35 -2.84 -12.88 -8.86
CA THR A 35 -2.37 -13.23 -10.21
C THR A 35 -1.06 -12.55 -10.60
N ILE A 36 -0.83 -11.28 -10.20
CA ILE A 36 0.41 -10.58 -10.56
C ILE A 36 1.56 -10.96 -9.64
N ARG A 37 1.31 -11.16 -8.35
CA ARG A 37 2.33 -11.51 -7.37
C ARG A 37 3.16 -12.73 -7.78
N ASP A 38 2.51 -13.69 -8.42
CA ASP A 38 3.15 -14.96 -8.77
C ASP A 38 3.89 -14.91 -10.13
N ARG A 39 3.87 -13.77 -10.83
CA ARG A 39 4.58 -13.61 -12.11
C ARG A 39 6.08 -13.44 -11.91
N PRO A 40 6.94 -14.01 -12.78
CA PRO A 40 8.39 -13.84 -12.70
C PRO A 40 8.85 -12.37 -12.71
N ALA A 41 8.17 -11.51 -13.46
CA ALA A 41 8.46 -10.08 -13.51
C ALA A 41 8.16 -9.32 -12.20
N ALA A 42 7.36 -9.89 -11.31
CA ALA A 42 7.05 -9.36 -9.97
C ALA A 42 7.90 -10.01 -8.87
N ARG A 43 8.82 -10.92 -9.23
CA ARG A 43 9.62 -11.72 -8.28
C ARG A 43 10.67 -10.89 -7.54
N SER A 44 11.13 -9.78 -8.13
CA SER A 44 12.01 -8.78 -7.47
C SER A 44 11.23 -7.87 -6.53
N ARG A 45 10.44 -8.47 -5.63
CA ARG A 45 9.57 -7.76 -4.71
C ARG A 45 10.38 -7.02 -3.66
N ILE A 46 10.03 -5.76 -3.43
CA ILE A 46 10.62 -4.96 -2.35
C ILE A 46 10.00 -5.42 -1.02
N PRO A 47 10.80 -5.68 0.02
CA PRO A 47 10.28 -6.12 1.31
C PRO A 47 9.42 -5.02 1.96
N VAL A 48 8.40 -5.42 2.73
CA VAL A 48 7.50 -4.46 3.39
C VAL A 48 8.26 -3.54 4.36
N SER A 49 9.31 -4.05 5.02
CA SER A 49 10.18 -3.28 5.92
C SER A 49 10.79 -2.05 5.26
N PHE A 50 11.19 -2.14 3.99
CA PHE A 50 11.70 -1.00 3.23
C PHE A 50 10.69 0.14 3.15
N TYR A 51 9.41 -0.18 2.96
CA TYR A 51 8.34 0.83 2.93
C TYR A 51 8.01 1.35 4.32
N LEU A 52 8.06 0.51 5.36
CA LEU A 52 7.82 0.93 6.75
C LEU A 52 8.86 1.96 7.18
N GLU A 53 10.15 1.69 6.98
CA GLU A 53 11.23 2.62 7.29
C GLU A 53 11.06 3.93 6.52
N ARG A 54 10.78 3.84 5.22
CA ARG A 54 10.58 5.01 4.35
C ARG A 54 9.37 5.85 4.74
N TYR A 55 8.32 5.24 5.27
CA TYR A 55 7.08 5.90 5.64
C TYR A 55 6.96 6.26 7.12
N ALA A 56 7.87 5.78 7.98
CA ALA A 56 7.93 6.14 9.40
C ALA A 56 8.05 7.65 9.62
N ARG A 57 8.72 8.38 8.70
CA ARG A 57 8.76 9.85 8.75
C ARG A 57 7.39 10.53 8.58
N PHE A 58 6.41 9.84 8.00
CA PHE A 58 5.06 10.34 7.78
C PHE A 58 4.06 9.90 8.86
N SER A 59 4.46 9.06 9.82
CA SER A 59 3.64 8.72 10.99
C SER A 59 3.78 9.72 12.13
N ALA A 60 4.76 10.63 12.08
CA ALA A 60 5.05 11.61 13.14
C ALA A 60 4.24 12.92 13.07
N SER A 61 3.04 12.94 12.48
CA SER A 61 2.17 14.11 12.59
C SER A 61 0.67 13.78 12.55
N PRO A 62 -0.12 14.49 13.39
CA PRO A 62 -1.50 14.14 13.67
C PRO A 62 -2.37 14.29 12.44
N VAL A 63 -3.39 13.44 12.35
CA VAL A 63 -4.51 13.63 11.44
C VAL A 63 -5.20 14.95 11.82
N VAL A 64 -4.80 16.05 11.20
CA VAL A 64 -5.59 17.28 11.11
C VAL A 64 -5.69 17.63 9.64
N ALA A 65 -6.63 16.99 8.96
CA ALA A 65 -7.09 17.42 7.65
C ALA A 65 -8.61 17.19 7.61
N GLY A 66 -9.36 18.22 8.00
CA GLY A 66 -10.81 18.29 7.78
C GLY A 66 -11.69 18.21 9.02
N ALA A 67 -11.42 18.97 10.06
CA ALA A 67 -12.42 19.33 11.07
C ALA A 67 -12.28 20.82 11.41
N THR A 68 -12.54 21.67 10.43
CA THR A 68 -12.89 23.08 10.66
C THR A 68 -14.34 23.24 10.24
N SER A 69 -15.21 23.26 11.24
CA SER A 69 -16.51 23.93 11.18
C SER A 69 -16.26 25.42 10.97
N GLN A 70 -16.82 26.00 9.91
CA GLN A 70 -17.58 27.25 9.93
C GLN A 70 -18.31 27.42 8.60
#